data_AF-A0AAW4NHS1-F1
#
_entry.id   AF-A0AAW4NHS1-F1
#
_cell.length_a   1.000
_cell.length_b   1.000
_cell.length_c   1.000
_cell.angle_alpha   90.00
_cell.angle_beta   90.00
_cell.angle_gamma   90.00
#
_symmetry.space_group_name_H-M   'P 1'
#
loop_
_entity.id
_entity.type
_entity.pdbx_description
1 polymer ?
#
loop_
_entity_poly.entity_id
_entity_poly.type
_entity_poly.pdbx_seq_one_letter_code
_entity_poly.pdbx_strand_id
1 'polypeptide(L)'
;MNDNDQQFRTIITGHLKTRLMDAWRDSTDTFERLPDGTWAPAPYDENMADGSTPVAWEDVADPMDPKPDRTGCALVTLEDAEDHHRVLLVKGVTVCELLRDWTGYDYVD
;
A
#
# COMPACT_ATOMS: atom_id res chain seq x y z
N MET A 1 2.05 16.48 19.38
CA MET A 1 1.13 16.22 18.25
C MET A 1 -0.27 16.51 18.76
N ASN A 2 -1.04 17.34 18.06
CA ASN A 2 -2.38 17.69 18.56
C ASN A 2 -3.38 16.56 18.22
N ASP A 3 -4.54 16.56 18.87
CA ASP A 3 -5.59 15.54 18.68
C ASP A 3 -6.07 15.45 17.21
N ASN A 4 -6.13 16.59 16.51
CA ASN A 4 -6.51 16.66 15.10
C ASN A 4 -5.48 15.99 14.18
N ASP A 5 -4.18 16.14 14.46
CA ASP A 5 -3.12 15.50 13.68
C ASP A 5 -3.23 13.98 13.78
N GLN A 6 -3.53 13.48 14.98
CA GLN A 6 -3.72 12.05 15.24
C GLN A 6 -4.97 11.53 14.53
N GLN A 7 -6.09 12.24 14.64
CA GLN A 7 -7.33 11.89 13.96
C GLN A 7 -7.14 11.88 12.44
N PHE A 8 -6.50 12.91 11.88
CA PHE A 8 -6.23 12.98 10.45
C PHE A 8 -5.37 11.82 9.97
N ARG A 9 -4.31 11.46 10.72
CA ARG A 9 -3.50 10.28 10.39
C ARG A 9 -4.29 8.99 10.42
N THR A 10 -5.13 8.79 11.44
CA THR A 10 -5.98 7.59 11.54
C THR A 10 -6.95 7.49 10.35
N ILE A 11 -7.51 8.61 9.89
CA ILE A 11 -8.36 8.59 8.69
C ILE A 11 -7.51 8.21 7.46
N ILE A 12 -6.28 8.73 7.32
CA ILE A 12 -5.46 8.48 6.11
C ILE A 12 -5.04 7.02 6.06
N THR A 13 -4.49 6.54 7.18
CA THR A 13 -4.00 5.17 7.26
C THR A 13 -5.15 4.18 7.15
N GLY A 14 -6.33 4.50 7.71
CA GLY A 14 -7.54 3.71 7.52
C GLY A 14 -7.99 3.62 6.06
N HIS A 15 -8.09 4.76 5.36
CA HIS A 15 -8.47 4.77 3.96
C HIS A 15 -7.44 4.04 3.07
N LEU A 16 -6.16 4.36 3.25
CA LEU A 16 -5.08 3.72 2.50
C LEU A 16 -5.08 2.21 2.73
N LYS A 17 -5.28 1.75 3.98
CA LYS A 17 -5.40 0.34 4.30
C LYS A 17 -6.51 -0.31 3.47
N THR A 18 -7.74 0.21 3.53
CA THR A 18 -8.87 -0.36 2.79
C THR A 18 -8.56 -0.47 1.30
N ARG A 19 -8.12 0.63 0.67
CA ARG A 19 -7.86 0.67 -0.77
C ARG A 19 -6.69 -0.22 -1.19
N LEU A 20 -5.64 -0.30 -0.37
CA LEU A 20 -4.52 -1.20 -0.60
C LEU A 20 -4.96 -2.67 -0.53
N MET A 21 -5.80 -3.04 0.45
CA MET A 21 -6.28 -4.42 0.58
C MET A 21 -7.19 -4.82 -0.58
N ASP A 22 -8.03 -3.91 -1.07
CA ASP A 22 -8.83 -4.13 -2.28
C ASP A 22 -7.92 -4.35 -3.50
N ALA A 23 -6.93 -3.45 -3.70
CA ALA A 23 -5.98 -3.57 -4.79
C ALA A 23 -5.15 -4.86 -4.72
N TRP A 24 -4.72 -5.27 -3.52
CA TRP A 24 -3.99 -6.51 -3.30
C TRP A 24 -4.87 -7.74 -3.59
N ARG A 25 -6.13 -7.73 -3.13
CA ARG A 25 -7.10 -8.80 -3.37
C ARG A 25 -7.37 -9.02 -4.86
N ASP A 26 -7.50 -7.93 -5.60
CA ASP A 26 -7.86 -7.95 -7.02
C ASP A 26 -6.64 -8.09 -7.95
N SER A 27 -5.42 -7.89 -7.44
CA SER A 27 -4.18 -7.96 -8.21
C SER A 27 -3.58 -9.36 -8.23
N THR A 28 -3.22 -9.83 -9.43
CA THR A 28 -2.37 -11.02 -9.60
C THR A 28 -0.88 -10.70 -9.50
N ASP A 29 -0.50 -9.42 -9.43
CA ASP A 29 0.87 -8.92 -9.52
C ASP A 29 1.25 -8.12 -8.26
N THR A 30 1.11 -8.77 -7.10
CA THR A 30 1.58 -8.23 -5.81
C THR A 30 2.77 -9.03 -5.28
N PHE A 31 3.74 -8.32 -4.73
CA PHE A 31 4.99 -8.89 -4.27
C PHE A 31 5.34 -8.41 -2.87
N GLU A 32 6.04 -9.24 -2.11
CA GLU A 32 6.59 -8.91 -0.82
C GLU A 32 8.12 -8.84 -0.91
N ARG A 33 8.70 -7.87 -0.21
CA ARG A 33 10.15 -7.79 -0.02
C ARG A 33 10.61 -8.77 1.04
N LEU A 34 11.47 -9.71 0.67
CA LEU A 34 12.10 -10.66 1.58
C LEU A 34 13.26 -10.01 2.35
N PRO A 35 13.73 -10.63 3.46
CA PRO A 35 14.84 -10.10 4.26
C PRO A 35 16.16 -9.94 3.50
N ASP A 36 16.37 -10.71 2.43
CA ASP A 36 17.54 -10.60 1.54
C ASP A 36 17.42 -9.46 0.50
N GLY A 37 16.30 -8.74 0.51
CA GLY A 37 16.00 -7.63 -0.37
C GLY A 37 15.38 -8.03 -1.72
N THR A 38 15.16 -9.33 -1.96
CA THR A 38 14.49 -9.83 -3.16
C THR A 38 12.97 -9.73 -3.06
N TRP A 39 12.28 -9.93 -4.19
CA TRP A 39 10.83 -9.87 -4.30
C TRP A 39 10.26 -11.27 -4.52
N ALA A 40 9.25 -11.63 -3.74
CA ALA A 40 8.50 -12.88 -3.91
C ALA A 40 7.02 -12.58 -4.14
N PRO A 41 6.28 -13.41 -4.92
CA PRO A 41 4.85 -13.27 -5.05
C PRO A 41 4.16 -13.29 -3.68
N ALA A 42 3.28 -12.32 -3.46
CA ALA A 42 2.52 -12.16 -2.23
C ALA A 42 1.03 -12.36 -2.57
N PRO A 43 0.50 -13.60 -2.52
CA PRO A 43 -0.93 -13.82 -2.69
C PRO A 43 -1.70 -13.13 -1.54
N TYR A 44 -2.93 -12.70 -1.83
CA TYR A 44 -3.77 -12.06 -0.82
C TYR A 44 -3.95 -12.94 0.42
N ASP A 45 -3.66 -12.35 1.59
CA ASP A 45 -3.82 -12.97 2.91
C ASP A 45 -4.76 -12.12 3.77
N GLU A 46 -5.96 -12.63 4.02
CA GLU A 46 -7.00 -11.95 4.79
C GLU A 46 -6.58 -11.68 6.24
N ASN A 47 -5.83 -12.59 6.87
CA ASN A 47 -5.38 -12.39 8.25
C ASN A 47 -4.39 -11.22 8.34
N MET A 48 -3.51 -11.11 7.34
CA MET A 48 -2.58 -10.00 7.24
C MET A 48 -3.32 -8.69 6.97
N ALA A 49 -4.31 -8.71 6.08
CA ALA A 49 -5.13 -7.55 5.76
C ALA A 49 -5.84 -6.99 7.00
N ASP A 50 -6.41 -7.86 7.83
CA ASP A 50 -7.11 -7.43 9.04
C ASP A 50 -6.14 -7.00 10.14
N GLY A 51 -5.02 -7.72 10.30
CA GLY A 51 -4.07 -7.55 11.40
C GLY A 51 -3.01 -6.45 11.23
N SER A 52 -2.88 -5.84 10.05
CA SER A 52 -1.80 -4.88 9.78
C SER A 52 -2.26 -3.45 9.50
N THR A 53 -1.36 -2.48 9.68
CA THR A 53 -1.59 -1.05 9.44
C THR A 53 -0.50 -0.48 8.53
N PRO A 54 -0.83 0.32 7.50
CA PRO A 54 0.17 1.06 6.73
C PRO A 54 0.90 2.09 7.60
N VAL A 55 2.22 2.01 7.63
CA VAL A 55 3.09 2.92 8.40
C VAL A 55 4.05 3.72 7.52
N ALA A 56 4.32 3.26 6.30
CA ALA A 56 5.04 4.01 5.28
C ALA A 56 4.55 3.63 3.89
N TRP A 57 4.63 4.56 2.94
CA TRP A 57 4.19 4.34 1.56
C TRP A 57 4.90 5.27 0.59
N GLU A 58 5.14 4.78 -0.62
CA GLU A 58 5.72 5.56 -1.72
C GLU A 58 5.27 5.06 -3.08
N ASP A 59 5.25 5.96 -4.06
CA ASP A 59 5.08 5.62 -5.47
C ASP A 59 6.43 5.28 -6.07
N VAL A 60 6.53 4.11 -6.67
CA VAL A 60 7.77 3.64 -7.31
C VAL A 60 7.49 3.13 -8.72
N ALA A 61 8.51 3.24 -9.57
CA ALA A 61 8.60 2.42 -10.77
C ALA A 61 8.72 0.94 -10.38
N ASP A 62 8.24 0.03 -11.24
CA ASP A 62 8.39 -1.41 -11.02
C ASP A 62 9.88 -1.79 -10.87
N PRO A 63 10.34 -2.20 -9.67
CA PRO A 63 11.74 -2.51 -9.43
C PRO A 63 12.20 -3.81 -10.11
N MET A 64 11.26 -4.60 -10.63
CA MET A 64 11.53 -5.84 -11.36
C MET A 64 11.44 -5.66 -12.88
N ASP A 65 10.98 -4.51 -13.39
CA ASP A 65 10.96 -4.24 -14.83
C ASP A 65 12.37 -3.83 -15.31
N PRO A 66 12.93 -4.48 -16.34
CA PRO A 66 14.16 -4.01 -16.99
C PRO A 66 14.03 -2.60 -17.59
N LYS A 67 12.81 -2.06 -17.73
CA LYS A 67 12.49 -0.68 -18.14
C LYS A 67 11.55 -0.03 -17.11
N PRO A 68 12.09 0.59 -16.04
CA PRO A 68 11.34 0.99 -14.85
C PRO A 68 10.14 1.93 -15.11
N ASP A 69 10.16 2.76 -16.15
CA ASP A 69 9.16 3.82 -16.35
C ASP A 69 7.80 3.39 -16.95
N ARG A 70 7.49 2.08 -16.98
CA ARG A 70 6.27 1.58 -17.67
C ARG A 70 5.11 1.27 -16.75
N THR A 71 5.39 0.97 -15.48
CA THR A 71 4.38 0.51 -14.52
C THR A 71 4.59 1.22 -13.19
N GLY A 72 3.63 2.08 -12.82
CA GLY A 72 3.55 2.62 -11.48
C GLY A 72 3.17 1.54 -10.47
N CYS A 73 3.83 1.56 -9.32
CA CYS A 73 3.58 0.63 -8.23
C CYS A 73 3.40 1.39 -6.92
N ALA A 74 2.54 0.86 -6.07
CA ALA A 74 2.40 1.29 -4.69
C ALA A 74 3.31 0.42 -3.83
N LEU A 75 4.33 1.02 -3.23
CA LEU A 75 5.15 0.37 -2.22
C LEU A 75 4.62 0.77 -0.84
N VAL A 76 4.21 -0.20 -0.03
CA VAL A 76 3.63 0.06 1.30
C VAL A 76 4.29 -0.83 2.35
N THR A 77 4.75 -0.21 3.43
CA THR A 77 5.16 -0.92 4.64
C THR A 77 3.97 -1.06 5.56
N LEU A 78 3.67 -2.31 5.90
CA LEU A 78 2.64 -2.70 6.84
C LEU A 78 3.29 -3.13 8.16
N GLU A 79 2.70 -2.72 9.27
CA GLU A 79 3.08 -3.09 10.63
C GLU A 79 1.93 -3.90 11.26
N ASP A 80 2.26 -5.07 11.82
CA ASP A 80 1.30 -5.87 12.59
C ASP A 80 1.29 -5.49 14.09
N ALA A 81 0.44 -6.14 14.87
CA ALA A 81 0.34 -5.89 16.31
C ALA A 81 1.57 -6.34 17.13
N GLU A 82 2.50 -7.08 16.51
CA GLU A 82 3.74 -7.57 17.11
C GLU A 82 4.97 -6.75 16.63
N ASP A 83 4.73 -5.57 16.04
CA ASP A 83 5.74 -4.67 15.46
C ASP A 83 6.55 -5.29 14.30
N HIS A 84 6.04 -6.33 13.66
CA HIS A 84 6.67 -6.87 12.46
C HIS A 84 6.34 -6.03 11.23
N HIS A 85 7.37 -5.75 10.43
CA HIS A 85 7.23 -5.00 9.18
C HIS A 85 7.25 -5.91 7.97
N ARG A 86 6.27 -5.71 7.08
CA ARG A 86 6.20 -6.34 5.76
C ARG A 86 6.10 -5.26 4.69
N VAL A 87 6.89 -5.37 3.64
CA VAL A 87 6.88 -4.40 2.55
C VAL A 87 6.20 -5.04 1.35
N LEU A 88 5.03 -4.52 0.99
CA LEU A 88 4.27 -4.93 -0.18
C LEU A 88 4.50 -3.97 -1.34
N LEU A 89 4.65 -4.54 -2.53
CA LEU A 89 4.66 -3.84 -3.81
C LEU A 89 3.45 -4.31 -4.60
N VAL A 90 2.47 -3.44 -4.80
CA VAL A 90 1.29 -3.70 -5.64
C VAL A 90 1.51 -3.04 -6.99
N LYS A 91 1.63 -3.83 -8.06
CA LYS A 91 1.85 -3.30 -9.41
C LYS A 91 0.55 -2.81 -10.03
N GLY A 92 0.67 -1.80 -10.91
CA GLY A 92 -0.45 -1.28 -11.71
C GLY A 92 -1.34 -0.28 -10.98
N VAL A 93 -0.96 0.09 -9.75
CA VAL A 93 -1.61 1.13 -8.95
C VAL A 93 -0.53 1.94 -8.24
N THR A 94 -0.79 3.20 -7.97
CA THR A 94 0.05 4.10 -7.17
C THR A 94 -0.65 4.45 -5.86
N VAL A 95 0.11 4.75 -4.82
CA VAL A 95 -0.40 5.31 -3.57
C VAL A 95 -1.21 6.58 -3.81
N CYS A 96 -0.78 7.44 -4.76
CA CYS A 96 -1.58 8.59 -5.15
C CYS A 96 -2.98 8.20 -5.65
N GLU A 97 -3.11 7.15 -6.46
CA GLU A 97 -4.41 6.63 -6.90
C GLU A 97 -5.20 6.01 -5.75
N LEU A 98 -4.54 5.27 -4.84
CA LEU A 98 -5.18 4.74 -3.64
C LEU A 98 -5.75 5.84 -2.75
N LEU A 99 -5.10 7.00 -2.69
CA LEU A 99 -5.53 8.16 -1.91
C LEU A 99 -6.46 9.12 -2.68
N ARG A 100 -6.57 9.00 -4.01
CA ARG A 100 -7.33 9.95 -4.83
C ARG A 100 -8.82 9.95 -4.49
N ASP A 101 -9.36 8.79 -4.13
CA ASP A 101 -10.78 8.61 -3.80
C ASP A 101 -11.12 8.88 -2.32
N TRP A 102 -10.17 9.38 -1.52
CA TRP A 102 -10.37 9.49 -0.05
C TRP A 102 -11.50 10.44 0.36
N THR A 103 -11.83 11.42 -0.50
CA THR A 103 -12.90 12.39 -0.21
C THR A 103 -14.26 11.96 -0.75
N GLY A 104 -14.32 10.97 -1.64
CA GLY A 104 -15.53 10.63 -2.39
C GLY A 104 -16.01 11.73 -3.35
N TYR A 105 -15.22 12.78 -3.62
CA TYR A 105 -15.54 13.78 -4.63
C TYR A 105 -14.92 13.40 -5.97
N ASP A 106 -15.76 12.96 -6.90
CA ASP A 106 -15.44 13.00 -8.33
C ASP A 106 -15.12 14.44 -8.72
N TYR A 107 -13.87 14.72 -9.10
CA TYR A 107 -13.41 15.94 -9.77
C TYR A 107 -13.90 17.27 -9.17
N VAL A 108 -12.99 17.99 -8.49
CA VAL A 108 -13.12 19.46 -8.46
C VAL A 108 -12.58 19.97 -9.81
N ASP A 109 -13.49 20.38 -10.69
CA ASP A 109 -13.19 21.15 -11.92
C ASP A 109 -12.33 22.40 -11.64
#